data_AF-A0A9D0KYE2-F1
#
_entry.id   AF-A0A9D0KYE2-F1
#
_cell.length_a   1.000
_cell.length_b   1.000
_cell.length_c   1.000
_cell.angle_alpha   90.00
_cell.angle_beta   90.00
_cell.angle_gamma   90.00
#
_symmetry.space_group_name_H-M   'P 1'
#
loop_
_entity.id
_entity.type
_entity.pdbx_description
1 polymer ?
#
loop_
_entity_poly.entity_id
_entity_poly.type
_entity_poly.pdbx_seq_one_letter_code
_entity_poly.pdbx_strand_id
1 'polypeptide(L)'
;NIKGNGFFVRTHPTTPYLWTDNGRDRVILVDKNDYSVRSIETIKGKRVIHTEFSGDGNLAYVSLYNKDGALLIYDSITLNLVKKIPASIPIGKYNIINKSRKYAPFLLGKEVFLAKCWGCHHQTQEAFGPSFRWIVNHRNRDIIISHIMNPEVTYRQLGYKRNAMPRLNLSKEELEAVVSYMMEFKNAEDN
;
A
#
# COMPACT_ATOMS: atom_id res chain seq x y z
N ASN A 1 -3.25 23.90 3.02
CA ASN A 1 -1.96 24.62 3.07
C ASN A 1 -1.02 23.88 4.03
N ILE A 2 0.17 23.45 3.57
CA ILE A 2 1.13 22.60 4.29
C ILE A 2 1.82 23.36 5.46
N LYS A 3 1.70 24.70 5.52
CA LYS A 3 2.23 25.56 6.60
C LYS A 3 3.74 25.40 6.84
N GLY A 4 4.52 25.13 5.78
CA GLY A 4 5.97 25.03 5.82
C GLY A 4 6.56 24.52 4.51
N ASN A 5 7.88 24.35 4.49
CA ASN A 5 8.66 23.90 3.33
C ASN A 5 9.05 22.43 3.50
N GLY A 6 8.04 21.57 3.45
CA GLY A 6 8.22 20.11 3.52
C GLY A 6 9.12 19.58 2.41
N PHE A 7 9.81 18.47 2.68
CA PHE A 7 10.72 17.85 1.71
C PHE A 7 10.29 16.43 1.32
N PHE A 8 9.83 15.60 2.25
CA PHE A 8 9.49 14.21 1.97
C PHE A 8 7.98 13.99 1.89
N VAL A 9 7.56 13.23 0.88
CA VAL A 9 6.23 12.61 0.80
C VAL A 9 6.39 11.10 0.73
N ARG A 10 5.56 10.37 1.48
CA ARG A 10 5.48 8.91 1.46
C ARG A 10 4.04 8.41 1.59
N THR A 11 3.80 7.19 1.16
CA THR A 11 2.57 6.45 1.42
C THR A 11 2.85 4.96 1.39
N HIS A 12 1.84 4.17 1.70
CA HIS A 12 1.84 2.71 1.62
C HIS A 12 0.41 2.22 1.30
N PRO A 13 0.23 1.06 0.63
CA PRO A 13 -1.10 0.56 0.29
C PRO A 13 -2.09 0.37 1.44
N THR A 14 -1.60 0.23 2.66
CA THR A 14 -2.43 0.02 3.86
C THR A 14 -2.83 1.28 4.60
N THR A 15 -2.20 2.43 4.30
CA THR A 15 -2.63 3.74 4.85
C THR A 15 -3.54 4.43 3.84
N PRO A 16 -4.63 5.09 4.28
CA PRO A 16 -5.45 5.91 3.39
C PRO A 16 -4.78 7.25 3.06
N TYR A 17 -3.65 7.57 3.70
CA TYR A 17 -3.02 8.89 3.60
C TYR A 17 -1.72 8.91 2.79
N LEU A 18 -1.49 10.01 2.07
CA LEU A 18 -0.16 10.51 1.76
C LEU A 18 0.37 11.27 2.98
N TRP A 19 1.54 10.87 3.47
CA TRP A 19 2.22 11.48 4.61
C TRP A 19 3.30 12.42 4.09
N THR A 20 3.21 13.69 4.45
CA THR A 20 4.23 14.70 4.11
C THR A 20 4.69 15.45 5.35
N ASP A 21 5.98 15.70 5.46
CA ASP A 21 6.47 16.60 6.51
C ASP A 21 6.22 18.07 6.12
N ASN A 22 6.10 18.96 7.11
CA ASN A 22 6.05 20.40 6.84
C ASN A 22 7.40 21.10 7.07
N GLY A 23 8.47 20.33 7.31
CA GLY A 23 9.79 20.85 7.70
C GLY A 23 9.83 21.53 9.08
N ARG A 24 8.76 21.43 9.86
CA ARG A 24 8.61 21.95 11.24
C ARG A 24 8.07 20.82 12.12
N ASP A 25 7.13 21.08 13.01
CA ASP A 25 6.63 20.18 14.05
C ASP A 25 5.39 19.37 13.67
N ARG A 26 5.03 19.30 12.37
CA ARG A 26 3.84 18.59 11.91
C ARG A 26 4.12 17.62 10.77
N VAL A 27 3.36 16.54 10.79
CA VAL A 27 3.11 15.71 9.61
C VAL A 27 1.77 16.14 9.05
N ILE A 28 1.73 16.46 7.77
CA ILE A 28 0.50 16.71 7.02
C ILE A 28 0.08 15.40 6.35
N LEU A 29 -1.21 15.12 6.41
CA LEU A 29 -1.82 13.93 5.83
C LEU A 29 -2.82 14.38 4.78
N VAL A 30 -2.70 13.85 3.57
CA VAL A 30 -3.66 14.04 2.49
C VAL A 30 -4.37 12.72 2.28
N ASP A 31 -5.70 12.70 2.40
CA ASP A 31 -6.50 11.51 2.11
C ASP A 31 -6.40 11.16 0.62
N LYS A 32 -6.17 9.89 0.30
CA LYS A 32 -6.00 9.42 -1.08
C LYS A 32 -7.31 9.42 -1.88
N ASN A 33 -8.47 9.40 -1.21
CA ASN A 33 -9.78 9.30 -1.86
C ASN A 33 -10.37 10.68 -2.16
N ASP A 34 -10.44 11.56 -1.15
CA ASP A 34 -11.11 12.86 -1.27
C ASP A 34 -10.16 14.06 -1.25
N TYR A 35 -8.85 13.82 -1.11
CA TYR A 35 -7.80 14.84 -1.02
C TYR A 35 -7.95 15.81 0.16
N SER A 36 -8.78 15.47 1.15
CA SER A 36 -8.90 16.23 2.38
C SER A 36 -7.56 16.25 3.13
N VAL A 37 -7.27 17.38 3.77
CA VAL A 37 -5.98 17.61 4.42
C VAL A 37 -6.16 17.71 5.93
N ARG A 38 -5.44 16.87 6.67
CA ARG A 38 -5.33 16.93 8.13
C ARG A 38 -3.86 17.01 8.54
N SER A 39 -3.59 17.24 9.83
CA SER A 39 -2.21 17.25 10.34
C SER A 39 -2.11 16.57 11.69
N ILE A 40 -1.02 15.85 11.90
CA ILE A 40 -0.57 15.38 13.21
C ILE A 40 0.42 16.42 13.74
N GLU A 41 0.11 17.01 14.89
CA GLU A 41 1.10 17.76 15.66
C GLU A 41 1.95 16.76 16.44
N THR A 42 3.28 16.88 16.32
CA THR A 42 4.21 15.92 16.89
C THR A 42 4.78 16.42 18.22
N ILE A 43 5.93 17.08 18.21
CA ILE A 43 6.49 17.77 19.36
C ILE A 43 6.71 19.21 18.96
N LYS A 44 5.97 20.12 19.61
CA LYS A 44 5.98 21.55 19.30
C LYS A 44 7.40 22.11 19.25
N GLY A 45 7.71 22.85 18.19
CA GLY A 45 9.02 23.48 17.97
C GLY A 45 10.16 22.53 17.58
N LYS A 46 9.92 21.22 17.50
CA LYS A 46 10.90 20.24 17.04
C LYS A 46 10.61 19.80 15.62
N ARG A 47 11.65 19.75 14.79
CA ARG A 47 11.50 19.46 13.36
C ARG A 47 11.25 17.97 13.16
N VAL A 48 10.21 17.60 12.43
CA VAL A 48 10.00 16.25 11.91
C VAL A 48 10.27 16.20 10.42
N ILE A 49 10.85 15.09 9.97
CA ILE A 49 11.17 14.82 8.57
C ILE A 49 10.98 13.34 8.26
N HIS A 50 10.84 13.05 6.96
CA HIS A 50 11.04 11.71 6.40
C HIS A 50 10.25 10.63 7.12
N THR A 51 8.95 10.52 6.84
CA THR A 51 8.21 9.30 7.18
C THR A 51 8.80 8.11 6.41
N GLU A 52 8.82 6.92 7.00
CA GLU A 52 9.05 5.64 6.32
C GLU A 52 8.10 4.61 6.93
N PHE A 53 7.67 3.60 6.18
CA PHE A 53 6.70 2.63 6.67
C PHE A 53 7.35 1.30 7.07
N SER A 54 6.70 0.53 7.93
CA SER A 54 7.00 -0.90 8.10
C SER A 54 6.72 -1.65 6.80
N GLY A 55 7.22 -2.89 6.68
CA GLY A 55 7.06 -3.66 5.44
C GLY A 55 5.62 -4.07 5.16
N ASP A 56 4.80 -4.18 6.21
CA ASP A 56 3.34 -4.37 6.13
C ASP A 56 2.57 -3.03 6.06
N GLY A 57 3.26 -1.92 6.32
CA GLY A 57 2.76 -0.55 6.36
C GLY A 57 1.86 -0.19 7.53
N ASN A 58 1.73 -1.06 8.54
CA ASN A 58 0.92 -0.78 9.74
C ASN A 58 1.54 0.31 10.62
N LEU A 59 2.86 0.51 10.54
CA LEU A 59 3.58 1.51 11.32
C LEU A 59 4.21 2.57 10.41
N ALA A 60 4.13 3.83 10.83
CA ALA A 60 4.80 4.97 10.24
C ALA A 60 5.92 5.47 11.17
N TYR A 61 7.15 5.39 10.70
CA TYR A 61 8.36 5.83 11.38
C TYR A 61 8.70 7.26 10.97
N VAL A 62 8.54 8.22 11.88
CA VAL A 62 8.78 9.65 11.65
C VAL A 62 10.02 10.10 12.40
N SER A 63 10.98 10.71 11.71
CA SER A 63 12.20 11.23 12.34
C SER A 63 11.94 12.58 13.00
N LEU A 64 12.23 12.70 14.29
CA LEU A 64 12.35 13.96 15.01
C LEU A 64 13.81 14.45 14.90
N TYR A 65 14.06 15.36 13.97
CA TYR A 65 15.37 15.86 13.56
C TYR A 65 15.94 16.89 14.55
N ASN A 66 16.38 16.41 15.71
CA ASN A 66 17.02 17.21 16.76
C ASN A 66 18.18 16.42 17.39
N LYS A 67 19.12 17.11 18.06
CA LYS A 67 20.20 16.45 18.84
C LYS A 67 19.62 15.56 19.94
N ASP A 68 18.57 16.01 20.62
CA ASP A 68 17.76 15.25 21.58
C ASP A 68 16.51 14.64 20.91
N GLY A 69 16.71 14.16 19.69
CA GLY A 69 15.69 13.65 18.80
C GLY A 69 15.16 12.27 19.18
N ALA A 70 14.32 11.73 18.30
CA ALA A 70 13.73 10.41 18.45
C ALA A 70 13.18 9.90 17.13
N LEU A 71 12.99 8.59 17.04
CA LEU A 71 12.08 7.97 16.11
C LEU A 71 10.69 7.91 16.74
N LEU A 72 9.73 8.61 16.15
CA LEU A 72 8.33 8.56 16.54
C LEU A 72 7.65 7.48 15.69
N ILE A 73 7.05 6.49 16.34
CA ILE A 73 6.35 5.38 15.68
C ILE A 73 4.86 5.61 15.85
N TYR A 74 4.16 5.81 14.74
CA TYR A 74 2.72 5.95 14.70
C TYR A 74 2.08 4.70 14.12
N ASP A 75 0.88 4.38 14.58
CA ASP A 75 -0.03 3.52 13.83
C ASP A 75 -0.49 4.28 12.58
N SER A 76 -0.38 3.66 11.41
CA SER A 76 -0.52 4.35 10.12
C SER A 76 -1.98 4.69 9.76
N ILE A 77 -2.94 4.08 10.44
CA ILE A 77 -4.38 4.24 10.21
C ILE A 77 -4.99 5.13 11.28
N THR A 78 -4.83 4.75 12.55
CA THR A 78 -5.39 5.46 13.71
C THR A 78 -4.63 6.74 14.03
N LEU A 79 -3.40 6.89 13.52
CA LEU A 79 -2.50 8.03 13.74
C LEU A 79 -2.03 8.19 15.19
N ASN A 80 -2.26 7.17 16.03
CA ASN A 80 -1.84 7.18 17.42
C ASN A 80 -0.34 6.96 17.53
N LEU A 81 0.31 7.69 18.45
CA LEU A 81 1.72 7.46 18.78
C LEU A 81 1.84 6.13 19.55
N VAL A 82 2.50 5.15 18.94
CA VAL A 82 2.72 3.81 19.53
C VAL A 82 3.98 3.80 20.39
N LYS A 83 5.07 4.40 19.89
CA LYS A 83 6.36 4.36 20.59
C LYS A 83 7.25 5.55 20.21
N LYS A 84 8.11 5.95 21.15
CA LYS A 84 9.18 6.92 20.95
C LYS A 84 10.52 6.27 21.28
N ILE A 85 11.42 6.20 20.30
CA ILE A 85 12.76 5.62 20.48
C ILE A 85 13.78 6.76 20.42
N PRO A 86 14.51 7.08 21.50
CA PRO A 86 15.53 8.14 21.49
C PRO A 86 16.60 7.89 20.42
N ALA A 87 16.96 8.94 19.69
CA ALA A 87 18.02 8.90 18.69
C ALA A 87 18.54 10.32 18.44
N SER A 88 19.86 10.48 18.34
CA SER A 88 20.47 11.78 18.02
C SER A 88 20.41 12.00 16.51
N ILE A 89 19.74 13.07 16.07
CA ILE A 89 19.63 13.50 14.67
C ILE A 89 19.23 12.34 13.71
N PRO A 90 18.08 11.67 13.92
CA PRO A 90 17.64 10.62 13.02
C PRO A 90 17.16 11.23 11.69
N ILE A 91 17.64 10.73 10.54
CA ILE A 91 17.27 11.25 9.20
C ILE A 91 16.72 10.12 8.31
N GLY A 92 17.65 9.34 7.75
CA GLY A 92 17.38 8.30 6.77
C GLY A 92 16.91 7.02 7.43
N LYS A 93 15.80 6.47 6.95
CA LYS A 93 15.25 5.18 7.34
C LYS A 93 14.81 4.51 6.05
N TYR A 94 15.20 3.26 5.87
CA TYR A 94 14.96 2.54 4.62
C TYR A 94 14.50 1.14 4.97
N ASN A 95 13.20 0.89 4.80
CA ASN A 95 12.67 -0.45 4.99
C ASN A 95 13.07 -1.32 3.80
N ILE A 96 13.67 -2.49 4.07
CA ILE A 96 14.21 -3.39 3.04
C ILE A 96 13.10 -3.87 2.09
N ILE A 97 11.90 -4.15 2.61
CA ILE A 97 10.75 -4.56 1.80
C ILE A 97 10.32 -3.39 0.91
N ASN A 98 10.09 -2.21 1.49
CA ASN A 98 9.60 -1.05 0.74
C ASN A 98 10.60 -0.46 -0.27
N LYS A 99 11.91 -0.72 -0.10
CA LYS A 99 12.97 -0.20 -0.99
C LYS A 99 13.56 -1.23 -1.94
N SER A 100 13.18 -2.49 -1.83
CA SER A 100 13.65 -3.51 -2.76
C SER A 100 12.87 -3.43 -4.07
N ARG A 101 13.60 -3.42 -5.20
CA ARG A 101 13.02 -3.41 -6.55
C ARG A 101 12.12 -4.62 -6.81
N LYS A 102 12.36 -5.73 -6.10
CA LYS A 102 11.52 -6.93 -6.17
C LYS A 102 10.09 -6.65 -5.69
N TYR A 103 9.92 -5.80 -4.67
CA TYR A 103 8.62 -5.56 -4.05
C TYR A 103 7.92 -4.27 -4.53
N ALA A 104 8.57 -3.44 -5.35
CA ALA A 104 7.91 -2.27 -5.91
C ALA A 104 6.66 -2.63 -6.76
N PRO A 105 6.71 -3.63 -7.66
CA PRO A 105 5.51 -4.12 -8.35
C PRO A 105 4.49 -4.73 -7.40
N PHE A 106 4.94 -5.38 -6.32
CA PHE A 106 4.06 -5.97 -5.30
C PHE A 106 3.23 -4.91 -4.58
N LEU A 107 3.84 -3.81 -4.14
CA LEU A 107 3.12 -2.74 -3.44
C LEU A 107 2.10 -2.06 -4.35
N LEU A 108 2.46 -1.78 -5.61
CA LEU A 108 1.51 -1.27 -6.58
C LEU A 108 0.38 -2.28 -6.85
N GLY A 109 0.72 -3.56 -7.02
CA GLY A 109 -0.26 -4.61 -7.23
C GLY A 109 -1.22 -4.78 -6.05
N LYS A 110 -0.74 -4.61 -4.82
CA LYS A 110 -1.57 -4.58 -3.61
C LYS A 110 -2.53 -3.38 -3.59
N GLU A 111 -2.08 -2.19 -4.00
CA GLU A 111 -2.95 -1.01 -4.12
C GLU A 111 -4.05 -1.25 -5.18
N VAL A 112 -3.68 -1.74 -6.36
CA VAL A 112 -4.64 -2.07 -7.44
C VAL A 112 -5.64 -3.12 -6.96
N PHE A 113 -5.16 -4.15 -6.26
CA PHE A 113 -6.01 -5.18 -5.67
C PHE A 113 -7.02 -4.58 -4.69
N LEU A 114 -6.57 -3.78 -3.71
CA LEU A 114 -7.45 -3.15 -2.72
C LEU A 114 -8.49 -2.23 -3.36
N ALA A 115 -8.11 -1.50 -4.41
CA ALA A 115 -8.98 -0.56 -5.09
C ALA A 115 -9.99 -1.22 -6.05
N LYS A 116 -9.59 -2.28 -6.76
CA LYS A 116 -10.33 -2.78 -7.94
C LYS A 116 -10.76 -4.25 -7.85
N CYS A 117 -10.23 -5.02 -6.91
CA CYS A 117 -10.42 -6.48 -6.85
C CYS A 117 -10.95 -6.99 -5.50
N TRP A 118 -10.55 -6.36 -4.39
CA TRP A 118 -10.80 -6.81 -3.02
C TRP A 118 -12.27 -7.02 -2.67
N GLY A 119 -13.16 -6.22 -3.25
CA GLY A 119 -14.60 -6.36 -3.02
C GLY A 119 -15.19 -7.71 -3.47
N CYS A 120 -14.54 -8.41 -4.41
CA CYS A 120 -14.99 -9.70 -4.92
C CYS A 120 -14.00 -10.84 -4.71
N HIS A 121 -12.69 -10.56 -4.68
CA HIS A 121 -11.63 -11.54 -4.55
C HIS A 121 -10.84 -11.31 -3.27
N HIS A 122 -10.69 -12.37 -2.48
CA HIS A 122 -9.79 -12.39 -1.35
C HIS A 122 -8.47 -13.10 -1.72
N GLN A 123 -7.37 -12.85 -1.00
CA GLN A 123 -6.07 -13.43 -1.36
C GLN A 123 -6.06 -14.96 -1.23
N THR A 124 -6.53 -15.50 -0.10
CA THR A 124 -6.42 -16.93 0.23
C THR A 124 -7.76 -17.69 0.23
N GLN A 125 -8.81 -17.09 0.75
CA GLN A 125 -10.16 -17.67 0.88
C GLN A 125 -11.09 -17.28 -0.27
N GLU A 126 -12.09 -18.10 -0.54
CA GLU A 126 -13.15 -17.77 -1.51
C GLU A 126 -14.04 -16.67 -0.95
N ALA A 127 -14.46 -15.74 -1.81
CA ALA A 127 -15.39 -14.67 -1.50
C ALA A 127 -16.54 -14.68 -2.52
N PHE A 128 -16.80 -13.57 -3.23
CA PHE A 128 -17.74 -13.59 -4.36
C PHE A 128 -17.14 -14.24 -5.60
N GLY A 129 -15.82 -14.21 -5.73
CA GLY A 129 -15.05 -14.94 -6.72
C GLY A 129 -13.99 -15.84 -6.07
N PRO A 130 -13.33 -16.70 -6.88
CA PRO A 130 -12.27 -17.56 -6.38
C PRO A 130 -11.11 -16.73 -5.82
N SER A 131 -10.42 -17.26 -4.81
CA SER A 131 -9.29 -16.56 -4.21
C SER A 131 -8.13 -16.39 -5.19
N PHE A 132 -7.28 -15.37 -4.98
CA PHE A 132 -6.08 -15.21 -5.79
C PHE A 132 -5.19 -16.45 -5.74
N ARG A 133 -5.03 -17.06 -4.56
CA ARG A 133 -4.35 -18.33 -4.37
C ARG A 133 -4.96 -19.44 -5.24
N TRP A 134 -6.28 -19.60 -5.22
CA TRP A 134 -6.91 -20.61 -6.07
C TRP A 134 -6.64 -20.32 -7.55
N ILE A 135 -6.82 -19.07 -7.97
CA ILE A 135 -6.63 -18.65 -9.36
C ILE A 135 -5.21 -18.98 -9.86
N VAL A 136 -4.16 -18.59 -9.13
CA VAL A 136 -2.77 -18.77 -9.59
C VAL A 136 -2.26 -20.21 -9.52
N ASN A 137 -2.94 -21.08 -8.76
CA ASN A 137 -2.64 -22.51 -8.71
C ASN A 137 -3.44 -23.31 -9.77
N HIS A 138 -4.54 -22.79 -10.29
CA HIS A 138 -5.38 -23.47 -11.29
C HIS A 138 -5.32 -22.88 -12.70
N ARG A 139 -4.74 -21.69 -12.86
CA ARG A 139 -4.66 -20.98 -14.14
C ARG A 139 -3.22 -20.54 -14.39
N ASN A 140 -2.80 -20.63 -15.65
CA ASN A 140 -1.54 -20.04 -16.06
C ASN A 140 -1.68 -18.50 -16.17
N ARG A 141 -0.54 -17.81 -16.23
CA ARG A 141 -0.47 -16.35 -16.23
C ARG A 141 -1.25 -15.73 -17.40
N ASP A 142 -1.17 -16.33 -18.59
CA ASP A 142 -1.78 -15.77 -19.79
C ASP A 142 -3.31 -15.83 -19.74
N ILE A 143 -3.86 -16.92 -19.21
CA ILE A 143 -5.31 -17.05 -18.97
C ILE A 143 -5.78 -16.02 -17.94
N ILE A 144 -5.00 -15.78 -16.88
CA ILE A 144 -5.31 -14.78 -15.86
C ILE A 144 -5.35 -13.38 -16.49
N ILE A 145 -4.31 -13.00 -17.23
CA ILE A 145 -4.21 -11.71 -17.91
C ILE A 145 -5.37 -11.54 -18.89
N SER A 146 -5.61 -12.54 -19.75
CA SER A 146 -6.69 -12.52 -20.73
C SER A 146 -8.06 -12.33 -20.08
N HIS A 147 -8.31 -13.02 -18.96
CA HIS A 147 -9.57 -12.90 -18.24
C HIS A 147 -9.76 -11.52 -17.59
N ILE A 148 -8.72 -10.96 -16.96
CA ILE A 148 -8.78 -9.62 -16.39
C ILE A 148 -9.03 -8.57 -17.48
N MET A 149 -8.40 -8.71 -18.64
CA MET A 149 -8.54 -7.77 -19.75
C MET A 149 -9.90 -7.86 -20.45
N ASN A 150 -10.48 -9.06 -20.56
CA ASN A 150 -11.72 -9.28 -21.30
C ASN A 150 -12.60 -10.36 -20.66
N PRO A 151 -13.22 -10.08 -19.49
CA PRO A 151 -14.03 -11.07 -18.77
C PRO A 151 -15.30 -11.45 -19.53
N GLU A 152 -15.86 -10.53 -20.33
CA GLU A 152 -17.09 -10.70 -21.11
C GLU A 152 -16.98 -11.80 -22.17
N VAL A 153 -15.78 -12.03 -22.71
CA VAL A 153 -15.54 -13.07 -23.72
C VAL A 153 -14.99 -14.35 -23.09
N THR A 154 -14.09 -14.20 -22.12
CA THR A 154 -13.30 -15.32 -21.59
C THR A 154 -14.01 -16.15 -20.53
N TYR A 155 -15.09 -15.65 -19.90
CA TYR A 155 -15.78 -16.40 -18.83
C TYR A 155 -16.26 -17.80 -19.28
N ARG A 156 -16.70 -17.94 -20.55
CA ARG A 156 -17.13 -19.23 -21.10
C ARG A 156 -15.98 -20.21 -21.27
N GLN A 157 -14.81 -19.71 -21.66
CA GLN A 157 -13.59 -20.51 -21.80
C GLN A 157 -13.12 -21.06 -20.45
N LEU A 158 -13.43 -20.36 -19.36
CA LEU A 158 -13.20 -20.79 -17.98
C LEU A 158 -14.31 -21.71 -17.43
N GLY A 159 -15.30 -22.08 -18.24
CA GLY A 159 -16.40 -22.96 -17.85
C GLY A 159 -17.58 -22.28 -17.14
N TYR A 160 -17.59 -20.95 -17.05
CA TYR A 160 -18.69 -20.24 -16.40
C TYR A 160 -19.90 -20.07 -17.33
N LYS A 161 -21.11 -20.22 -16.78
CA LYS A 161 -22.37 -20.05 -17.51
C LYS A 161 -22.78 -18.59 -17.74
N ARG A 162 -22.33 -17.68 -16.86
CA ARG A 162 -22.61 -16.23 -16.93
C ARG A 162 -21.37 -15.44 -16.54
N ASN A 163 -21.23 -14.24 -17.07
CA ASN A 163 -20.16 -13.34 -16.65
C ASN A 163 -20.56 -12.62 -15.35
N ALA A 164 -19.77 -12.77 -14.30
CA ALA A 164 -19.89 -12.02 -13.05
C ALA A 164 -18.75 -11.02 -12.84
N MET A 165 -17.65 -11.13 -13.60
CA MET A 165 -16.49 -10.27 -13.44
C MET A 165 -16.69 -8.99 -14.28
N PRO A 166 -16.67 -7.79 -13.65
CA PRO A 166 -16.83 -6.53 -14.35
C PRO A 166 -15.58 -6.23 -15.18
N ARG A 167 -15.75 -5.44 -16.25
CA ARG A 167 -14.62 -4.88 -16.98
C ARG A 167 -13.92 -3.82 -16.13
N LEU A 168 -12.60 -3.99 -15.94
CA LEU A 168 -11.78 -3.06 -15.18
C LEU A 168 -11.03 -2.12 -16.13
N ASN A 169 -10.95 -0.83 -15.78
CA ASN A 169 -10.07 0.11 -16.46
C ASN A 169 -8.69 0.05 -15.79
N LEU A 170 -7.81 -0.82 -16.31
CA LEU A 170 -6.44 -0.97 -15.84
C LEU A 170 -5.46 -0.44 -16.88
N SER A 171 -4.44 0.30 -16.44
CA SER A 171 -3.25 0.52 -17.27
C SER A 171 -2.47 -0.78 -17.43
N LYS A 172 -1.52 -0.81 -18.38
CA LYS A 172 -0.63 -1.96 -18.56
C LYS A 172 0.18 -2.23 -17.29
N GLU A 173 0.69 -1.18 -16.66
CA GLU A 173 1.47 -1.24 -15.43
C GLU A 173 0.64 -1.74 -14.26
N GLU A 174 -0.61 -1.28 -14.11
CA GLU A 174 -1.53 -1.77 -13.08
C GLU A 174 -1.86 -3.25 -13.27
N LEU A 175 -2.10 -3.68 -14.52
CA LEU A 175 -2.37 -5.08 -14.86
C LEU A 175 -1.16 -5.97 -14.54
N GLU A 176 0.04 -5.57 -14.94
CA GLU A 176 1.26 -6.32 -14.64
C GLU A 176 1.52 -6.38 -13.13
N ALA A 177 1.29 -5.28 -12.41
CA ALA A 177 1.48 -5.21 -10.97
C ALA A 177 0.49 -6.09 -10.21
N VAL A 178 -0.81 -6.04 -10.53
CA VAL A 178 -1.82 -6.87 -9.85
C VAL A 178 -1.61 -8.36 -10.14
N VAL A 179 -1.24 -8.73 -11.36
CA VAL A 179 -0.90 -10.12 -11.68
C VAL A 179 0.36 -10.54 -10.93
N SER A 180 1.37 -9.68 -10.81
CA SER A 180 2.57 -9.98 -10.01
C SER A 180 2.21 -10.18 -8.53
N TYR A 181 1.31 -9.35 -7.99
CA TYR A 181 0.79 -9.51 -6.63
C TYR A 181 0.01 -10.82 -6.45
N MET A 182 -0.83 -11.21 -7.42
CA MET A 182 -1.52 -12.50 -7.41
C MET A 182 -0.55 -13.67 -7.32
N MET A 183 0.56 -13.61 -8.08
CA MET A 183 1.52 -14.71 -8.18
C MET A 183 2.29 -14.99 -6.88
N GLU A 184 2.37 -14.03 -5.94
CA GLU A 184 2.94 -14.26 -4.61
C GLU A 184 2.15 -15.27 -3.78
N PHE A 185 0.89 -15.55 -4.15
CA PHE A 185 0.06 -16.54 -3.47
C PHE A 185 0.16 -17.94 -4.10
N LYS A 186 1.02 -18.12 -5.11
CA LYS A 186 1.24 -19.43 -5.72
C LYS A 186 2.02 -20.33 -4.75
N ASN A 187 1.51 -21.53 -4.49
CA ASN A 187 2.06 -22.46 -3.50
C ASN A 187 2.23 -21.88 -2.08
N ALA A 188 1.53 -20.79 -1.73
CA ALA A 188 1.56 -20.27 -0.38
C ALA A 188 0.77 -21.22 0.55
N GLU A 189 1.44 -21.73 1.59
CA GLU A 189 0.82 -22.57 2.62
C GLU A 189 -0.30 -21.82 3.36
N ASP A 190 -1.28 -22.56 3.86
CA ASP A 190 -2.26 -22.05 4.82
C ASP A 190 -1.53 -21.74 6.13
N ASN A 191 -1.22 -20.47 6.39
CA ASN A 191 -0.83 -20.00 7.72
C ASN A 191 -2.06 -19.78 8.59
#